data_AF-A0A9P8N5I4-F1
#
_entry.id   AF-A0A9P8N5I4-F1
#
_cell.length_a   1.000
_cell.length_b   1.000
_cell.length_c   1.000
_cell.angle_alpha   90.00
_cell.angle_beta   90.00
_cell.angle_gamma   90.00
#
_symmetry.space_group_name_H-M   'P 1'
#
loop_
_entity.id
_entity.type
_entity.pdbx_description
1 polymer ?
#
loop_
_entity_poly.entity_id
_entity_poly.type
_entity_poly.pdbx_seq_one_letter_code
_entity_poly.pdbx_strand_id
1 'polypeptide(L)'
;MLFTKFALAFAALVAANPGEPEEHQHVARAPYLGILYSQPNYRGARQTISDRESGRCINLHGSLREDVQSINIDRRERDSCTLYDRRGCQGSSRRYTSDNRNIARRRVSSVRCRRGH
;
A
#
# COMPACT_ATOMS: atom_id res chain seq x y z
N MET A 1 34.15 21.60 63.45
CA MET A 1 32.76 21.60 62.96
C MET A 1 32.62 20.39 62.04
N LEU A 2 31.72 19.49 62.40
CA LEU A 2 31.58 18.13 61.84
C LEU A 2 30.93 18.16 60.45
N PHE A 3 31.48 17.41 59.51
CA PHE A 3 31.03 17.36 58.12
C PHE A 3 29.68 16.62 57.96
N THR A 4 28.86 17.27 57.14
CA THR A 4 27.60 16.99 56.46
C THR A 4 27.16 15.52 56.33
N LYS A 5 25.89 15.28 56.70
CA LYS A 5 25.09 14.09 56.34
C LYS A 5 24.54 14.24 54.92
N PHE A 6 24.44 13.14 54.16
CA PHE A 6 23.18 12.49 53.80
C PHE A 6 23.45 11.37 52.78
N ALA A 7 22.93 10.18 53.09
CA ALA A 7 23.09 8.96 52.32
C ALA A 7 22.29 9.04 51.00
N LEU A 8 22.93 8.62 49.90
CA LEU A 8 22.27 8.37 48.63
C LEU A 8 21.85 6.89 48.58
N ALA A 9 20.54 6.65 48.57
CA ALA A 9 19.97 5.34 48.25
C ALA A 9 18.87 5.55 47.20
N PHE A 10 19.11 5.09 45.98
CA PHE A 10 18.08 4.77 44.99
C PHE A 10 18.58 3.60 44.15
N ALA A 11 18.29 2.38 44.61
CA ALA A 11 18.36 1.18 43.79
C ALA A 11 16.97 0.97 43.18
N ALA A 12 16.80 1.41 41.93
CA ALA A 12 15.66 1.01 41.09
C ALA A 12 16.16 -0.06 40.11
N LEU A 13 15.88 -1.33 40.43
CA LEU A 13 15.91 -2.45 39.49
C LEU A 13 14.54 -2.55 38.81
N VAL A 14 14.51 -3.13 37.60
CA VAL A 14 13.36 -3.44 36.71
C VAL A 14 13.10 -2.32 35.66
N ALA A 15 13.08 -2.54 34.34
CA ALA A 15 12.99 -3.76 33.52
C ALA A 15 13.90 -3.68 32.30
N ALA A 16 14.50 -4.83 31.96
CA ALA A 16 14.98 -5.10 30.62
C ALA A 16 13.79 -5.13 29.65
N ASN A 17 13.79 -4.22 28.69
CA ASN A 17 13.64 -4.56 27.28
C ASN A 17 14.20 -3.35 26.51
N PRO A 18 15.35 -3.46 25.83
CA PRO A 18 15.62 -2.53 24.77
C PRO A 18 14.51 -2.75 23.76
N GLY A 19 13.50 -1.87 23.79
CA GLY A 19 12.55 -1.76 22.70
C GLY A 19 13.40 -1.67 21.45
N GLU A 20 13.35 -2.73 20.65
CA GLU A 20 13.90 -2.75 19.31
C GLU A 20 13.45 -1.43 18.68
N PRO A 21 14.36 -0.56 18.23
CA PRO A 21 13.94 0.44 17.27
C PRO A 21 13.39 -0.42 16.14
N GLU A 22 12.07 -0.42 15.96
CA GLU A 22 11.47 -0.81 14.70
C GLU A 22 12.09 0.13 13.70
N GLU A 23 13.20 -0.33 13.13
CA GLU A 23 13.87 0.22 11.98
C GLU A 23 12.83 0.06 10.88
N HIS A 24 11.89 0.99 10.83
CA HIS A 24 11.08 1.25 9.68
C HIS A 24 12.08 1.67 8.62
N GLN A 25 12.64 0.66 7.97
CA GLN A 25 13.36 0.78 6.74
C GLN A 25 12.38 1.47 5.80
N HIS A 26 12.49 2.80 5.75
CA HIS A 26 12.04 3.61 4.64
C HIS A 26 12.95 3.25 3.45
N VAL A 27 12.87 1.99 3.01
CA VAL A 27 13.18 1.64 1.64
C VAL A 27 12.29 2.58 0.85
N ALA A 28 12.91 3.51 0.14
CA ALA A 28 12.22 4.43 -0.75
C ALA A 28 11.45 3.60 -1.76
N ARG A 29 10.23 3.16 -1.40
CA ARG A 29 9.33 2.47 -2.32
C ARG A 29 9.17 3.42 -3.48
N ALA A 30 9.48 2.94 -4.68
CA ALA A 30 9.22 3.71 -5.89
C ALA A 30 7.78 4.23 -5.80
N PRO A 31 7.55 5.55 -5.92
CA PRO A 31 6.23 6.12 -5.71
C PRO A 31 5.21 5.46 -6.63
N TYR A 32 4.14 4.91 -6.05
CA TYR A 32 3.10 4.19 -6.78
C TYR A 32 1.73 4.78 -6.48
N LEU A 33 0.77 4.53 -7.37
CA LEU A 33 -0.63 4.93 -7.21
C LEU A 33 -1.48 3.76 -6.76
N GLY A 34 -1.20 2.58 -7.33
CA GLY A 34 -1.84 1.35 -6.90
C GLY A 34 -1.11 0.11 -7.42
N ILE A 35 -1.40 -1.02 -6.79
CA ILE A 35 -0.88 -2.33 -7.17
C ILE A 35 -2.07 -3.27 -7.34
N LEU A 36 -2.17 -3.89 -8.51
CA LEU A 36 -3.17 -4.92 -8.83
C LEU A 36 -2.58 -6.30 -8.60
N TYR A 37 -3.40 -7.22 -8.11
CA TYR A 37 -2.98 -8.59 -7.79
C TYR A 37 -3.94 -9.60 -8.41
N SER A 38 -3.39 -10.71 -8.90
CA SER A 38 -4.17 -11.78 -9.54
C SER A 38 -4.92 -12.68 -8.56
N GLN A 39 -4.63 -12.56 -7.25
CA GLN A 39 -5.28 -13.32 -6.19
C GLN A 39 -5.82 -12.42 -5.08
N PRO A 40 -6.75 -12.92 -4.25
CA PRO A 40 -7.21 -12.20 -3.06
C PRO A 40 -6.09 -11.96 -2.05
N ASN A 41 -6.31 -11.01 -1.14
CA ASN A 41 -5.40 -10.68 -0.05
C ASN A 41 -3.97 -10.31 -0.50
N TYR A 42 -3.84 -9.63 -1.64
CA TYR A 42 -2.60 -9.05 -2.17
C TYR A 42 -1.54 -10.08 -2.54
N ARG A 43 -1.96 -11.18 -3.18
CA ARG A 43 -1.11 -12.32 -3.54
C ARG A 43 -1.05 -12.55 -5.05
N GLY A 44 -0.11 -13.39 -5.47
CA GLY A 44 0.04 -13.83 -6.86
C GLY A 44 0.78 -12.83 -7.74
N ALA A 45 0.52 -12.90 -9.05
CA ALA A 45 1.09 -11.98 -10.01
C ALA A 45 0.61 -10.56 -9.73
N ARG A 46 1.47 -9.57 -9.96
CA ARG A 46 1.16 -8.18 -9.65
C ARG A 46 1.58 -7.21 -10.74
N GLN A 47 0.81 -6.13 -10.87
CA GLN A 47 1.14 -4.97 -11.69
C GLN A 47 1.11 -3.74 -10.80
N THR A 48 2.27 -3.09 -10.69
CA THR A 48 2.39 -1.78 -10.05
C THR A 48 2.11 -0.70 -11.09
N ILE A 49 1.29 0.29 -10.70
CA ILE A 49 1.06 1.51 -11.46
C ILE A 49 1.80 2.63 -10.74
N SER A 50 2.84 3.17 -11.37
CA SER A 50 3.70 4.18 -10.77
C SER A 50 3.07 5.58 -10.80
N ASP A 51 3.58 6.50 -9.99
CA ASP A 51 3.15 7.91 -10.00
C ASP A 51 3.30 8.58 -11.37
N ARG A 52 4.34 8.20 -12.12
CA ARG A 52 4.61 8.73 -13.47
C ARG A 52 3.55 8.32 -14.48
N GLU A 53 2.75 7.31 -14.15
CA GLU A 53 1.65 6.82 -14.97
C GLU A 53 0.30 7.41 -14.57
N SER A 54 0.28 8.39 -13.65
CA SER A 54 -0.93 9.09 -13.25
C SER A 54 -1.70 9.60 -14.47
N GLY A 55 -2.99 9.26 -14.53
CA GLY A 55 -3.91 9.61 -15.61
C GLY A 55 -3.79 8.76 -16.87
N ARG A 56 -2.70 7.99 -17.04
CA ARG A 56 -2.52 7.12 -18.22
C ARG A 56 -3.45 5.91 -18.13
N CYS A 57 -3.88 5.46 -19.30
CA CYS A 57 -4.56 4.19 -19.42
C CYS A 57 -3.55 3.07 -19.68
N ILE A 58 -3.61 2.02 -18.88
CA ILE A 58 -2.71 0.86 -18.98
C ILE A 58 -3.55 -0.37 -19.26
N ASN A 59 -3.25 -1.07 -20.34
CA ASN A 59 -3.87 -2.36 -20.62
C ASN A 59 -3.21 -3.44 -19.77
N LEU A 60 -4.02 -4.34 -19.22
CA LEU A 60 -3.53 -5.50 -18.50
C LEU A 60 -3.18 -6.63 -19.49
N HIS A 61 -2.12 -7.35 -19.16
CA HIS A 61 -1.59 -8.45 -19.96
C HIS A 61 -1.32 -9.66 -19.06
N GLY A 62 -1.21 -10.85 -19.66
CA GLY A 62 -0.89 -12.09 -18.94
C GLY A 62 -1.90 -12.42 -17.83
N SER A 63 -1.38 -12.89 -16.71
CA SER A 63 -2.12 -13.41 -15.54
C SER A 63 -2.91 -12.38 -14.74
N LEU A 64 -2.89 -11.10 -15.13
CA LEU A 64 -3.73 -10.05 -14.52
C LEU A 64 -4.90 -9.67 -15.41
N ARG A 65 -4.88 -10.03 -16.69
CA ARG A 65 -6.02 -9.80 -17.55
C ARG A 65 -7.14 -10.75 -17.13
N GLU A 66 -8.30 -10.19 -16.80
CA GLU A 66 -9.49 -10.93 -16.35
C GLU A 66 -9.39 -11.64 -14.99
N ASP A 67 -8.26 -11.48 -14.30
CA ASP A 67 -7.96 -12.19 -13.04
C ASP A 67 -7.60 -11.24 -11.88
N VAL A 68 -7.85 -9.93 -11.99
CA VAL A 68 -7.61 -9.01 -10.87
C VAL A 68 -8.57 -9.33 -9.71
N GLN A 69 -8.01 -9.68 -8.56
CA GLN A 69 -8.77 -10.10 -7.37
C GLN A 69 -8.48 -9.28 -6.12
N SER A 70 -7.40 -8.52 -6.08
CA SER A 70 -7.20 -7.51 -5.04
C SER A 70 -6.40 -6.31 -5.54
N ILE A 71 -6.54 -5.19 -4.83
CA ILE A 71 -5.89 -3.92 -5.16
C ILE A 71 -5.41 -3.22 -3.88
N ASN A 72 -4.19 -2.69 -3.92
CA ASN A 72 -3.67 -1.75 -2.94
C ASN A 72 -3.61 -0.34 -3.56
N ILE A 73 -3.98 0.69 -2.80
CA ILE A 73 -3.92 2.10 -3.19
C ILE A 73 -2.93 2.78 -2.23
N ASP A 74 -1.95 3.52 -2.78
CA ASP A 74 -0.88 4.15 -1.99
C ASP A 74 -1.45 5.12 -0.94
N ARG A 75 -2.05 6.23 -1.41
CA ARG A 75 -2.68 7.23 -0.54
C ARG A 75 -4.17 7.01 -0.53
N ARG A 76 -4.66 6.19 0.39
CA ARG A 76 -6.09 5.95 0.57
C ARG A 76 -6.87 7.27 0.64
N GLU A 77 -8.04 7.28 0.02
CA GLU A 77 -8.99 8.41 -0.09
C GLU A 77 -8.51 9.59 -0.95
N ARG A 78 -7.22 9.72 -1.24
CA ARG A 78 -6.67 10.73 -2.17
C ARG A 78 -6.47 10.14 -3.56
N ASP A 79 -5.75 9.03 -3.63
CA ASP A 79 -5.45 8.34 -4.87
C ASP A 79 -6.62 7.48 -5.28
N SER A 80 -6.71 7.23 -6.58
CA SER A 80 -7.75 6.37 -7.10
C SER A 80 -7.31 5.59 -8.31
N CYS A 81 -7.75 4.35 -8.38
CA CYS A 81 -7.61 3.50 -9.55
C CYS A 81 -8.98 3.09 -10.05
N THR A 82 -9.22 3.29 -11.34
CA THR A 82 -10.44 2.83 -12.02
C THR A 82 -10.09 1.63 -12.88
N LEU A 83 -10.77 0.52 -12.61
CA LEU A 83 -10.64 -0.73 -13.36
C LEU A 83 -11.74 -0.80 -14.41
N TYR A 84 -11.37 -1.23 -15.62
CA TYR A 84 -12.25 -1.30 -16.77
C TYR A 84 -12.29 -2.72 -17.33
N ASP A 85 -13.45 -3.17 -17.77
CA ASP A 85 -13.62 -4.51 -18.35
C ASP A 85 -13.07 -4.65 -19.78
N ARG A 86 -12.95 -3.54 -20.52
CA ARG A 86 -12.36 -3.50 -21.86
C ARG A 86 -10.99 -2.81 -21.87
N ARG A 87 -10.25 -3.02 -22.96
CA ARG A 87 -8.97 -2.34 -23.22
C ARG A 87 -9.19 -0.84 -23.47
N GLY A 88 -8.14 -0.05 -23.27
CA GLY A 88 -8.16 1.38 -23.53
C GLY A 88 -9.03 2.20 -22.56
N CYS A 89 -9.30 1.66 -21.36
CA CYS A 89 -10.09 2.32 -20.32
C CYS A 89 -11.51 2.65 -20.79
N GLN A 90 -12.12 1.67 -21.45
CA GLN A 90 -13.46 1.73 -22.02
C GLN A 90 -14.38 0.74 -21.32
N GLY A 91 -15.68 0.88 -21.58
CA GLY A 91 -16.70 -0.03 -21.07
C GLY A 91 -17.05 0.21 -19.62
N SER A 92 -17.51 -0.85 -18.96
CA SER A 92 -18.01 -0.73 -17.60
C SER A 92 -16.83 -0.75 -16.63
N SER A 93 -16.90 0.16 -15.66
CA SER A 93 -15.78 0.49 -14.80
C SER A 93 -16.14 0.48 -13.33
N ARG A 94 -15.15 0.27 -12.48
CA ARG A 94 -15.29 0.47 -11.03
C ARG A 94 -14.08 1.21 -10.48
N ARG A 95 -14.35 2.26 -9.70
CA ARG A 95 -13.33 3.07 -9.04
C ARG A 95 -13.07 2.55 -7.63
N TYR A 96 -11.79 2.55 -7.25
CA TYR A 96 -11.28 2.21 -5.93
C TYR A 96 -10.44 3.39 -5.44
N THR A 97 -10.76 3.88 -4.25
CA THR A 97 -10.02 4.93 -3.52
C THR A 97 -9.32 4.37 -2.28
N SER A 98 -9.56 3.10 -1.97
CA SER A 98 -8.98 2.39 -0.83
C SER A 98 -8.65 0.96 -1.25
N ASP A 99 -7.88 0.28 -0.40
CA ASP A 99 -7.51 -1.10 -0.62
C ASP A 99 -8.76 -2.00 -0.67
N ASN A 100 -8.70 -3.02 -1.52
CA ASN A 100 -9.71 -4.05 -1.54
C ASN A 100 -9.05 -5.42 -1.68
N ARG A 101 -9.16 -6.23 -0.63
CA ARG A 101 -8.59 -7.59 -0.56
C ARG A 101 -9.38 -8.63 -1.37
N ASN A 102 -10.59 -8.32 -1.82
CA ASN A 102 -11.46 -9.24 -2.54
C ASN A 102 -12.39 -8.50 -3.51
N ILE A 103 -11.89 -8.25 -4.72
CA ILE A 103 -12.65 -7.61 -5.78
C ILE A 103 -13.64 -8.63 -6.37
N ALA A 104 -14.94 -8.33 -6.26
CA ALA A 104 -15.99 -9.18 -6.81
C ALA A 104 -15.99 -9.25 -8.36
N ARG A 105 -15.44 -8.22 -9.04
CA ARG A 105 -15.45 -8.10 -10.50
C ARG A 105 -14.14 -8.60 -11.10
N ARG A 106 -14.18 -9.80 -11.71
CA ARG A 106 -12.98 -10.49 -12.21
C ARG A 106 -12.53 -9.99 -13.59
N ARG A 107 -13.47 -9.67 -14.48
CA ARG A 107 -13.17 -9.17 -15.84
C ARG A 107 -12.62 -7.74 -15.84
N VAL A 108 -11.29 -7.64 -15.73
CA VAL A 108 -10.53 -6.39 -15.85
C VAL A 108 -9.52 -6.50 -16.98
N SER A 109 -9.58 -5.58 -17.93
CA SER A 109 -8.68 -5.54 -19.09
C SER A 109 -7.80 -4.29 -19.13
N SER A 110 -8.17 -3.22 -18.42
CA SER A 110 -7.33 -2.03 -18.31
C SER A 110 -7.58 -1.28 -17.01
N VAL A 111 -6.63 -0.43 -16.64
CA VAL A 111 -6.65 0.39 -15.43
C VAL A 111 -6.19 1.81 -15.74
N ARG A 112 -6.79 2.77 -15.04
CA ARG A 112 -6.30 4.14 -14.96
C ARG A 112 -6.24 4.57 -13.51
N CYS A 113 -5.04 4.87 -13.03
CA CYS A 113 -4.84 5.43 -11.69
C CYS A 113 -4.58 6.93 -11.77
N ARG A 114 -4.96 7.69 -10.74
CA ARG A 114 -4.72 9.13 -10.63
C ARG A 114 -4.31 9.45 -9.20
N ARG A 115 -3.27 10.27 -9.08
CA ARG A 115 -2.87 10.93 -7.84
C ARG A 115 -3.91 11.98 -7.47
N GLY A 116 -4.36 11.95 -6.22
CA GLY A 116 -5.17 13.03 -5.65
C GLY A 116 -4.33 14.25 -5.32
N HIS A 117 -4.95 15.43 -5.39
CA HIS A 117 -4.37 16.69 -4.90
C HIS A 117 -4.66 16.83 -3.39
#